data_AF-A0A443YVJ6-F1
#
_entry.id   AF-A0A443YVJ6-F1
#
_cell.length_a   1.000
_cell.length_b   1.000
_cell.length_c   1.000
_cell.angle_alpha   90.00
_cell.angle_beta   90.00
_cell.angle_gamma   90.00
#
_symmetry.space_group_name_H-M   'P 1'
#
loop_
_entity.id
_entity.type
_entity.pdbx_description
1 polymer ?
#
loop_
_entity_poly.entity_id
_entity_poly.type
_entity_poly.pdbx_seq_one_letter_code
_entity_poly.pdbx_strand_id
1 'polypeptide(L)'
;MKSNKISLTEYLKGGFAYGLGWLLAVGYVLAFVFAVVLIFCGYKFFTVAADQQLFWGVCFIVSLFVQVATKLWIFMLTNHNHVMHEIQQLKKNVKK
;
A
#
# COMPACT_ATOMS: atom_id res chain seq x y z
N MET A 1 27.76 6.39 -20.34
CA MET A 1 26.39 6.39 -19.78
C MET A 1 26.26 5.16 -18.88
N LYS A 2 26.55 5.30 -17.58
CA LYS A 2 26.52 4.16 -16.64
C LYS A 2 25.05 3.85 -16.37
N SER A 3 24.53 2.77 -16.93
CA SER A 3 23.19 2.25 -16.59
C SER A 3 23.26 1.79 -15.14
N ASN A 4 22.94 2.71 -14.23
CA ASN A 4 22.82 2.43 -12.82
C ASN A 4 21.54 1.58 -12.68
N LYS A 5 21.70 0.27 -12.56
CA LYS A 5 20.61 -0.63 -12.19
C LYS A 5 20.28 -0.32 -10.75
N ILE A 6 19.49 0.73 -10.54
CA ILE A 6 18.95 1.08 -9.23
C ILE A 6 18.20 -0.18 -8.77
N SER A 7 18.77 -0.83 -7.77
CA SER A 7 18.24 -2.10 -7.27
C SER A 7 16.84 -1.85 -6.72
N LEU A 8 15.93 -2.81 -6.84
CA LEU A 8 14.60 -2.72 -6.21
C LEU A 8 14.72 -2.37 -4.72
N THR A 9 15.76 -2.87 -4.06
CA THR A 9 16.09 -2.51 -2.69
C THR A 9 16.52 -1.06 -2.51
N GLU A 10 17.23 -0.44 -3.46
CA GLU A 10 17.54 0.99 -3.43
C GLU A 10 16.31 1.87 -3.69
N TYR A 11 15.42 1.47 -4.62
CA TYR A 11 14.13 2.16 -4.82
C TYR A 11 13.27 2.11 -3.54
N LEU A 12 13.16 0.93 -2.93
CA LEU A 12 12.42 0.75 -1.68
C LEU A 12 13.07 1.54 -0.54
N LYS A 13 14.40 1.50 -0.42
CA LYS A 13 15.15 2.25 0.60
C LYS A 13 15.03 3.76 0.39
N GLY A 14 14.94 4.23 -0.85
CA GLY A 14 14.63 5.63 -1.19
C GLY A 14 13.24 6.05 -0.73
N GLY A 15 12.23 5.18 -0.83
CA GLY A 15 10.89 5.41 -0.26
C GLY A 15 10.90 5.48 1.27
N PHE A 16 11.77 4.74 1.94
CA PHE A 16 11.94 4.75 3.39
C PHE A 16 12.79 5.93 3.92
N ALA A 17 13.74 6.45 3.14
CA ALA A 17 14.74 7.42 3.58
C ALA A 17 14.22 8.86 3.76
N TYR A 18 13.09 9.23 3.15
CA TYR A 18 12.59 10.61 3.13
C TYR A 18 11.41 10.88 4.10
N GLY A 19 11.49 10.35 5.33
CA GLY A 19 10.52 10.64 6.39
C GLY A 19 9.14 9.97 6.27
N LEU A 20 8.80 9.43 5.09
CA LEU A 20 7.58 8.65 4.86
C LEU A 20 7.74 7.14 5.08
N GLY A 21 8.94 6.65 5.43
CA GLY A 21 9.16 5.23 5.74
C GLY A 21 8.27 4.72 6.88
N TRP A 22 7.98 5.58 7.87
CA TRP A 22 7.00 5.28 8.91
C TRP A 22 5.58 5.15 8.36
N LEU A 23 5.18 6.03 7.43
CA LEU A 23 3.84 6.00 6.83
C LEU A 23 3.65 4.76 5.93
N LEU A 24 4.70 4.34 5.22
CA LEU A 24 4.74 3.08 4.48
C LEU A 24 4.65 1.88 5.45
N ALA A 25 5.40 1.88 6.55
CA ALA A 25 5.32 0.83 7.57
C ALA A 25 3.91 0.71 8.15
N VAL A 26 3.26 1.83 8.46
CA VAL A 26 1.85 1.87 8.90
C VAL A 26 0.92 1.28 7.83
N GLY A 27 1.12 1.63 6.56
CA GLY A 27 0.36 1.06 5.44
C GLY A 27 0.50 -0.47 5.33
N TYR A 28 1.70 -1.01 5.52
CA TYR A 28 1.95 -2.45 5.53
C TYR A 28 1.31 -3.16 6.73
N VAL A 29 1.40 -2.58 7.93
CA VAL A 29 0.72 -3.10 9.13
C VAL A 29 -0.79 -3.10 8.91
N LEU A 30 -1.34 -2.03 8.36
CA LEU A 30 -2.77 -1.92 8.06
C LEU A 30 -3.21 -2.97 7.03
N ALA A 31 -2.43 -3.19 5.97
CA ALA A 31 -2.69 -4.24 4.99
C ALA A 31 -2.71 -5.64 5.61
N PHE A 32 -1.80 -5.91 6.57
CA PHE A 32 -1.77 -7.16 7.32
C PHE A 32 -3.01 -7.33 8.19
N VAL A 33 -3.40 -6.28 8.94
CA VAL A 33 -4.61 -6.30 9.79
C VAL A 33 -5.85 -6.56 8.94
N PHE A 34 -6.03 -5.86 7.81
CA PHE A 34 -7.15 -6.12 6.91
C PHE A 34 -7.12 -7.53 6.33
N ALA A 35 -5.97 -8.18 6.21
CA ALA A 35 -5.88 -9.52 5.62
C ALA A 35 -6.42 -10.55 6.62
N VAL A 36 -6.10 -10.37 7.89
CA VAL A 36 -6.68 -11.15 8.99
C VAL A 36 -8.20 -10.92 9.07
N VAL A 37 -8.66 -9.68 8.94
CA VAL A 37 -10.11 -9.36 8.92
C VAL A 37 -10.82 -10.06 7.75
N LEU A 38 -10.19 -10.12 6.58
CA LEU A 38 -10.73 -10.76 5.40
C LEU A 38 -10.90 -12.28 5.60
N ILE A 39 -9.88 -12.93 6.17
CA ILE A 39 -9.93 -14.36 6.51
C ILE A 39 -11.02 -14.62 7.56
N PHE A 40 -11.13 -13.75 8.57
CA PHE A 40 -12.16 -13.87 9.61
C PHE A 40 -13.58 -13.70 9.04
N CYS A 41 -13.78 -12.74 8.14
CA CYS A 41 -15.05 -12.49 7.49
C CYS A 41 -15.45 -13.67 6.58
N GLY A 42 -14.48 -14.25 5.86
CA GLY A 42 -14.68 -15.47 5.07
C GLY A 42 -15.08 -16.65 5.96
N TYR A 43 -14.40 -16.86 7.09
CA TYR A 43 -14.73 -17.94 8.03
C TYR A 43 -16.15 -17.80 8.60
N LYS A 44 -16.55 -16.57 8.98
CA LYS A 44 -17.91 -16.28 9.46
C LYS A 44 -18.96 -16.45 8.37
N PHE A 45 -18.67 -16.10 7.12
CA PHE A 45 -19.58 -16.32 6.00
C PHE A 45 -19.95 -17.80 5.81
N PHE A 46 -19.02 -18.73 5.99
CA PHE A 46 -19.29 -20.17 5.87
C PHE A 46 -19.92 -20.80 7.12
N THR A 47 -19.78 -20.18 8.29
CA THR A 47 -20.17 -20.79 9.58
C THR A 47 -21.53 -20.30 10.09
N VAL A 48 -22.00 -19.14 9.64
CA VAL A 48 -23.19 -18.48 10.20
C VAL A 48 -24.48 -18.93 9.48
N ALA A 49 -25.60 -18.92 10.20
CA ALA A 49 -26.94 -19.24 9.67
C ALA A 49 -27.34 -18.35 8.47
N ALA A 50 -28.18 -18.88 7.59
CA ALA A 50 -28.56 -18.26 6.31
C ALA A 50 -29.05 -16.81 6.42
N ASP A 51 -29.71 -16.45 7.53
CA ASP A 51 -30.23 -15.10 7.78
C ASP A 51 -29.14 -14.02 7.85
N GLN A 52 -27.96 -14.34 8.39
CA GLN A 52 -26.85 -13.38 8.49
C GLN A 52 -25.79 -13.57 7.40
N GLN A 53 -25.93 -14.60 6.55
CA GLN A 53 -24.95 -14.92 5.51
C GLN A 53 -24.77 -13.77 4.51
N LEU A 54 -25.85 -13.05 4.16
CA LEU A 54 -25.78 -11.87 3.30
C LEU A 54 -24.92 -10.75 3.88
N PHE A 55 -25.07 -10.45 5.17
CA PHE A 55 -24.30 -9.41 5.85
C PHE A 55 -22.81 -9.73 5.83
N TRP A 56 -22.44 -10.96 6.21
CA TRP A 56 -21.05 -11.42 6.18
C TRP A 56 -20.46 -11.48 4.76
N GLY A 57 -21.29 -11.78 3.76
CA GLY A 57 -20.90 -11.77 2.35
C GLY A 57 -20.57 -10.36 1.84
N VAL A 58 -21.41 -9.37 2.17
CA VAL A 58 -21.15 -7.97 1.83
C VAL A 58 -19.90 -7.46 2.55
N CYS A 59 -19.74 -7.75 3.85
CA CYS A 59 -18.53 -7.39 4.59
C CYS A 59 -17.27 -8.02 3.98
N PHE A 60 -17.35 -9.25 3.47
CA PHE A 60 -16.24 -9.92 2.80
C PHE A 60 -15.85 -9.19 1.51
N ILE A 61 -16.82 -8.85 0.66
CA ILE A 61 -16.59 -8.10 -0.59
C ILE A 61 -15.99 -6.73 -0.29
N VAL A 62 -16.56 -5.98 0.67
CA VAL A 62 -16.02 -4.66 1.06
C VAL A 62 -14.58 -4.79 1.56
N SER A 63 -14.26 -5.80 2.35
CA SER A 63 -12.89 -6.03 2.82
C SER A 63 -11.90 -6.32 1.68
N LEU A 64 -12.33 -7.01 0.61
CA LEU A 64 -11.53 -7.21 -0.60
C LEU A 64 -11.24 -5.88 -1.31
N PHE A 65 -12.24 -5.01 -1.44
CA PHE A 65 -12.04 -3.68 -2.02
C PHE A 65 -11.08 -2.82 -1.21
N VAL A 66 -11.19 -2.84 0.12
CA VAL A 66 -10.27 -2.10 1.00
C VAL A 66 -8.84 -2.63 0.89
N GLN A 67 -8.65 -3.95 0.74
CA GLN A 67 -7.35 -4.56 0.46
C GLN A 67 -6.72 -4.05 -0.85
N VAL A 68 -7.49 -4.02 -1.93
CA VAL A 68 -7.02 -3.52 -3.23
C VAL A 68 -6.69 -2.02 -3.15
N ALA A 69 -7.57 -1.24 -2.53
CA ALA A 69 -7.39 0.20 -2.35
C ALA A 69 -6.14 0.50 -1.50
N THR A 70 -5.87 -0.28 -0.46
CA THR A 70 -4.68 -0.13 0.40
C THR A 70 -3.40 -0.36 -0.40
N LYS A 71 -3.33 -1.42 -1.23
CA LYS A 71 -2.18 -1.65 -2.11
C LYS A 71 -1.98 -0.52 -3.12
N LEU A 72 -3.06 -0.04 -3.73
CA LEU A 72 -2.99 1.06 -4.69
C LEU A 72 -2.53 2.37 -4.03
N TRP A 73 -3.00 2.64 -2.80
CA TRP A 73 -2.59 3.80 -2.03
C TRP A 73 -1.09 3.76 -1.69
N ILE A 74 -0.56 2.62 -1.22
CA ILE A 74 0.87 2.43 -0.96
C ILE A 74 1.71 2.69 -2.22
N PHE A 75 1.26 2.20 -3.37
CA PHE A 75 1.92 2.44 -4.65
C PHE A 75 1.90 3.93 -5.03
N MET A 76 0.74 4.58 -4.90
CA MET A 76 0.59 6.01 -5.21
C MET A 76 1.42 6.90 -4.29
N LEU A 77 1.48 6.57 -3.00
CA LEU A 77 2.30 7.26 -2.01
C LEU A 77 3.78 7.17 -2.37
N THR A 78 4.23 5.99 -2.80
CA THR A 78 5.61 5.76 -3.25
C THR A 78 5.92 6.55 -4.53
N ASN A 79 5.00 6.52 -5.49
CA ASN A 79 5.14 7.25 -6.75
C ASN A 79 5.17 8.77 -6.55
N HIS A 80 4.29 9.31 -5.70
CA HIS A 80 4.27 10.73 -5.37
C HIS A 80 5.62 11.20 -4.79
N ASN A 81 6.21 10.42 -3.89
CA ASN A 81 7.53 10.72 -3.34
C ASN A 81 8.63 10.68 -4.40
N HIS A 82 8.58 9.71 -5.32
CA HIS A 82 9.54 9.61 -6.42
C HIS A 82 9.53 10.85 -7.31
N VAL A 83 8.33 11.27 -7.75
CA VAL A 83 8.14 12.46 -8.58
C VAL A 83 8.61 13.73 -7.86
N MET A 84 8.30 13.88 -6.58
CA MET A 84 8.72 15.04 -5.80
C MET A 84 10.25 15.15 -5.72
N HIS A 85 10.93 14.02 -5.59
CA HIS A 85 12.39 13.97 -5.57
C HIS A 85 13.00 14.35 -6.92
N GLU A 86 12.45 13.86 -8.03
CA GLU A 86 12.88 14.27 -9.37
C GLU A 86 12.72 15.78 -9.57
N ILE A 87 11.59 16.36 -9.16
CA ILE A 87 11.37 17.81 -9.22
C ILE A 87 12.42 18.58 -8.43
N GLN A 88 12.75 18.14 -7.22
CA GLN A 88 13.78 18.78 -6.39
C GLN A 88 15.17 18.70 -7.03
N GLN A 89 15.52 17.56 -7.63
CA GLN A 89 16.78 17.41 -8.35
C GLN A 89 16.85 18.30 -9.61
N LEU A 90 15.76 18.38 -10.37
CA LEU A 90 15.66 19.29 -11.53
C LEU A 90 15.82 20.75 -11.09
N LYS A 91 15.13 21.17 -10.02
CA LYS A 91 15.30 22.52 -9.45
C LYS A 91 16.75 22.81 -9.06
N LYS A 92 17.45 21.84 -8.48
CA LYS A 92 18.86 21.97 -8.10
C LYS A 92 19.78 22.13 -9.31
N ASN A 93 19.51 21.43 -10.41
CA ASN A 93 20.29 21.52 -11.64
C ASN A 93 20.03 22.81 -12.42
N VAL A 94 18.80 23.33 -12.42
CA VAL A 94 18.45 24.61 -13.08
C VAL A 94 19.05 25.81 -12.34
N LYS A 95 19.22 25.73 -11.01
CA LYS A 95 19.78 26.81 -10.19
C LYS A 95 21.33 26.86 -10.22
N LYS A 96 21.97 25.99 -11.02
CA LYS A 96 23.42 25.83 -11.12
C LYS A 96 23.92 26.47 -12.41
#